data_AF-A0A946LH50-F1
#
_entry.id   AF-A0A946LH50-F1
#
_cell.length_a   1.000
_cell.length_b   1.000
_cell.length_c   1.000
_cell.angle_alpha   90.00
_cell.angle_beta   90.00
_cell.angle_gamma   90.00
#
_symmetry.space_group_name_H-M   'P 1'
#
loop_
_entity.id
_entity.type
_entity.pdbx_description
1 polymer ?
#
loop_
_entity_poly.entity_id
_entity_poly.type
_entity_poly.pdbx_seq_one_letter_code
_entity_poly.pdbx_strand_id
1 'polypeptide(L)'
;VYDPKRKFPDNPRFRDAKKVITEYKKATKDLRGTLDLMLTYVERGHAFTNDFGDIDEPFYNTLLNMFERFATELKMSPARRELYDLFRKRLLKMRATSEIGWGYGDEIKDTVSELERNLHG
;
A
#
# COMPACT_ATOMS: atom_id res chain seq x y z
N VAL A 1 3.75 6.46 26.74
CA VAL A 1 3.74 5.54 27.89
C VAL A 1 3.56 4.13 27.34
N TYR A 2 4.56 3.26 27.52
CA TYR A 2 4.51 1.86 27.09
C TYR A 2 3.55 1.08 28.01
N ASP A 3 2.56 0.40 27.43
CA ASP A 3 1.63 -0.49 28.14
C ASP A 3 1.98 -1.96 27.86
N PRO A 4 2.58 -2.68 28.83
CA PRO A 4 2.98 -4.07 28.68
C PRO A 4 1.80 -5.05 28.54
N LYS A 5 0.55 -4.60 28.74
CA LYS A 5 -0.65 -5.43 28.57
C LYS A 5 -1.28 -5.33 27.18
N ARG A 6 -0.81 -4.41 26.33
CA ARG A 6 -1.24 -4.34 24.94
C ARG A 6 -0.66 -5.55 24.22
N LYS A 7 -1.42 -6.66 24.20
CA LYS A 7 -1.10 -7.81 23.35
C LYS A 7 -0.90 -7.25 21.95
N PHE A 8 0.29 -7.42 21.38
CA PHE A 8 0.45 -7.22 19.95
C PHE A 8 -0.63 -8.07 19.30
N PRO A 9 -1.52 -7.49 18.48
CA PRO A 9 -2.49 -8.29 17.74
C PRO A 9 -1.73 -9.36 16.94
N ASP A 10 -2.38 -10.50 16.70
CA ASP A 10 -1.81 -11.53 15.83
C ASP A 10 -1.29 -10.88 14.55
N ASN A 11 -0.05 -11.22 14.17
CA ASN A 11 0.63 -10.62 13.04
C ASN A 11 -0.30 -10.72 11.81
N PRO A 12 -0.60 -9.61 11.10
CA PRO A 12 -1.57 -9.67 10.04
C PRO A 12 -1.15 -10.70 8.98
N ARG A 13 -2.11 -11.46 8.45
CA ARG A 13 -1.87 -12.59 7.54
C ARG A 13 -1.53 -12.10 6.12
N PHE A 14 -0.52 -11.24 6.01
CA PHE A 14 -0.03 -10.62 4.78
C PHE A 14 0.40 -11.65 3.72
N ARG A 15 0.90 -12.81 4.15
CA ARG A 15 1.21 -13.92 3.23
C ARG A 15 -0.05 -14.44 2.55
N ASP A 16 -1.13 -14.62 3.29
CA ASP A 16 -2.38 -15.15 2.76
C ASP A 16 -3.09 -14.09 1.90
N ALA A 17 -3.07 -12.82 2.32
CA ALA A 17 -3.58 -11.73 1.50
C ALA A 17 -2.87 -11.61 0.14
N LYS A 18 -1.53 -11.77 0.10
CA LYS A 18 -0.74 -11.82 -1.15
C LYS A 18 -1.20 -12.94 -2.08
N LYS A 19 -1.52 -14.12 -1.54
CA LYS A 19 -2.05 -15.25 -2.32
C LYS A 19 -3.41 -14.92 -2.90
N VAL A 20 -4.34 -14.43 -2.07
CA VAL A 20 -5.70 -14.06 -2.49
C VAL A 20 -5.67 -13.00 -3.60
N ILE A 21 -4.83 -11.97 -3.50
CA ILE A 21 -4.67 -10.96 -4.56
C ILE A 21 -4.21 -11.60 -5.87
N THR A 22 -3.24 -12.52 -5.79
CA THR A 22 -2.70 -13.22 -6.96
C THR A 22 -3.74 -14.12 -7.61
N GLU A 23 -4.51 -14.85 -6.81
CA GLU A 23 -5.59 -15.71 -7.27
C GLU A 23 -6.74 -14.90 -7.89
N TYR A 24 -7.15 -13.80 -7.24
CA TYR A 24 -8.14 -12.86 -7.76
C TYR A 24 -7.75 -12.35 -9.15
N LYS A 25 -6.52 -11.85 -9.29
CA LYS A 25 -6.01 -11.34 -10.58
C LYS A 25 -6.07 -12.40 -11.67
N LYS A 26 -5.66 -13.63 -11.36
CA LYS A 26 -5.65 -14.74 -12.33
C LYS A 26 -7.06 -15.16 -12.75
N ALA A 27 -7.98 -15.24 -11.80
CA ALA A 27 -9.34 -15.71 -12.04
C ALA A 27 -10.19 -14.67 -12.81
N THR A 28 -10.05 -13.40 -12.47
CA THR A 28 -10.94 -12.34 -12.99
C THR A 28 -10.34 -11.57 -14.15
N LYS A 29 -9.00 -11.44 -14.20
CA LYS A 29 -8.29 -10.46 -15.04
C LYS A 29 -8.79 -9.01 -14.86
N ASP A 30 -9.45 -8.72 -13.74
CA ASP A 30 -9.93 -7.38 -13.40
C ASP A 30 -8.79 -6.56 -12.80
N LEU A 31 -8.25 -5.66 -13.61
CA LEU A 31 -7.17 -4.77 -13.20
C LEU A 31 -7.61 -3.81 -12.09
N ARG A 32 -8.83 -3.25 -12.15
CA ARG A 32 -9.29 -2.28 -11.16
C ARG A 32 -9.41 -2.93 -9.78
N GLY A 33 -10.07 -4.08 -9.70
CA GLY A 33 -10.18 -4.83 -8.45
C GLY A 33 -8.82 -5.31 -7.94
N THR A 34 -7.92 -5.72 -8.84
CA THR A 34 -6.56 -6.10 -8.46
C THR A 34 -5.81 -4.93 -7.81
N LEU A 35 -5.83 -3.75 -8.43
CA LEU A 35 -5.22 -2.53 -7.90
C LEU A 35 -5.85 -2.11 -6.56
N ASP A 36 -7.16 -2.22 -6.44
CA ASP A 36 -7.88 -1.92 -5.20
C ASP A 36 -7.45 -2.82 -4.04
N LEU A 37 -7.30 -4.13 -4.29
CA LEU A 37 -6.84 -5.08 -3.28
C LEU A 37 -5.36 -4.86 -2.92
N MET A 38 -4.51 -4.54 -3.90
CA MET A 38 -3.09 -4.19 -3.65
C MET A 38 -2.96 -2.92 -2.80
N LEU A 39 -3.73 -1.87 -3.11
CA LEU A 39 -3.69 -0.65 -2.31
C LEU A 39 -4.23 -0.89 -0.90
N THR A 40 -5.32 -1.65 -0.78
CA THR A 40 -5.88 -2.03 0.53
C THR A 40 -4.85 -2.79 1.37
N TYR A 41 -4.10 -3.71 0.77
CA TYR A 41 -3.02 -4.43 1.45
C TYR A 41 -2.00 -3.48 2.09
N VAL A 42 -1.54 -2.48 1.33
CA VAL A 42 -0.55 -1.49 1.79
C VAL A 42 -1.17 -0.61 2.87
N GLU A 43 -2.40 -0.12 2.67
CA GLU A 43 -3.11 0.69 3.66
C GLU A 43 -3.29 -0.02 5.00
N ARG A 44 -3.55 -1.35 5.00
CA ARG A 44 -3.66 -2.11 6.24
C ARG A 44 -2.33 -2.25 6.97
N GLY A 45 -1.23 -2.42 6.25
CA GLY A 45 0.11 -2.41 6.85
C GLY A 45 0.50 -1.03 7.40
N HIS A 46 0.23 0.01 6.63
CA HIS A 46 0.46 1.40 7.02
C HIS A 46 -0.34 1.79 8.28
N ALA A 47 -1.63 1.46 8.32
CA ALA A 47 -2.46 1.69 9.50
C ALA A 47 -1.98 0.88 10.71
N PHE A 48 -1.54 -0.37 10.51
CA PHE A 48 -0.98 -1.20 11.56
C PHE A 48 0.23 -0.54 12.23
N THR A 49 1.16 0.00 11.43
CA THR A 49 2.31 0.75 11.96
C THR A 49 1.87 2.00 12.72
N ASN A 50 0.91 2.77 12.21
CA ASN A 50 0.42 3.95 12.91
C ASN A 50 -0.30 3.62 14.25
N ASP A 51 -0.97 2.47 14.34
CA ASP A 51 -1.72 2.08 15.54
C ASP A 51 -0.85 1.42 16.63
N PHE A 52 0.20 0.70 16.22
CA PHE A 52 1.00 -0.18 17.09
C PHE A 52 2.49 0.17 17.16
N GLY A 53 2.97 1.13 16.36
CA GLY A 53 4.36 1.55 16.30
C GLY A 53 5.17 0.77 15.26
N ASP A 54 6.49 1.02 15.25
CA ASP A 54 7.41 0.40 14.31
C ASP A 54 7.46 -1.13 14.46
N ILE A 55 7.52 -1.83 13.33
CA ILE A 55 7.54 -3.30 13.27
C ILE A 55 8.96 -3.80 13.01
N ASP A 56 9.34 -4.00 11.76
CA ASP A 56 10.68 -4.34 11.33
C ASP A 56 10.88 -4.04 9.82
N GLU A 57 12.12 -4.05 9.36
CA GLU A 57 12.46 -3.82 7.97
C GLU A 57 11.80 -4.84 7.00
N PRO A 58 11.80 -6.17 7.26
CA PRO A 58 11.12 -7.15 6.40
C PRO A 58 9.61 -6.88 6.19
N PHE A 59 8.93 -6.37 7.21
CA PHE A 59 7.55 -5.94 7.13
C PHE A 59 7.39 -4.77 6.16
N TYR A 60 8.21 -3.72 6.31
CA TYR A 60 8.15 -2.56 5.42
C TYR A 60 8.50 -2.92 3.97
N ASN A 61 9.55 -3.73 3.77
CA ASN A 61 9.91 -4.24 2.44
C ASN A 61 8.75 -5.01 1.80
N THR A 62 7.98 -5.76 2.60
CA THR A 62 6.79 -6.48 2.12
C THR A 62 5.69 -5.55 1.61
N LEU A 63 5.49 -4.40 2.27
CA LEU A 63 4.52 -3.37 1.88
C LEU A 63 4.98 -2.58 0.66
N LEU A 64 6.25 -2.13 0.65
CA LEU A 64 6.82 -1.37 -0.47
C LEU A 64 6.81 -2.19 -1.77
N ASN A 65 7.21 -3.46 -1.71
CA ASN A 65 7.15 -4.35 -2.88
C ASN A 65 5.72 -4.49 -3.45
N MET A 66 4.69 -4.46 -2.59
CA MET A 66 3.29 -4.47 -3.06
C MET A 66 2.91 -3.12 -3.67
N PHE A 67 3.34 -2.02 -3.05
CA PHE A 67 3.04 -0.67 -3.51
C PHE A 67 3.71 -0.34 -4.84
N GLU A 68 4.97 -0.74 -5.02
CA GLU A 68 5.69 -0.64 -6.28
C GLU A 68 4.97 -1.41 -7.39
N ARG A 69 4.48 -2.62 -7.08
CA ARG A 69 3.69 -3.41 -8.02
C ARG A 69 2.37 -2.72 -8.38
N PHE A 70 1.66 -2.16 -7.41
CA PHE A 70 0.47 -1.34 -7.65
C PHE A 70 0.79 -0.19 -8.59
N ALA A 71 1.84 0.59 -8.31
CA ALA A 71 2.22 1.74 -9.11
C ALA A 71 2.62 1.32 -10.54
N THR A 72 3.37 0.23 -10.68
CA THR A 72 3.78 -0.31 -11.98
C THR A 72 2.57 -0.77 -12.81
N GLU A 73 1.68 -1.57 -12.22
CA GLU A 73 0.49 -2.07 -12.92
C GLU A 73 -0.46 -0.92 -13.28
N LEU A 74 -0.59 0.10 -12.42
CA LEU A 74 -1.34 1.32 -12.72
C LEU A 74 -0.74 2.08 -13.90
N LYS A 75 0.58 2.35 -13.88
CA LYS A 75 1.30 3.10 -14.93
C LYS A 75 1.23 2.41 -16.30
N MET A 76 1.23 1.07 -16.31
CA MET A 76 1.12 0.28 -17.55
C MET A 76 -0.29 0.27 -18.15
N SER A 77 -1.32 0.70 -17.41
CA SER A 77 -2.69 0.75 -17.91
C SER A 77 -2.87 1.84 -18.97
N PRO A 78 -3.59 1.57 -20.09
CA PRO A 78 -4.06 2.62 -20.98
C PRO A 78 -4.96 3.64 -20.27
N ALA A 79 -5.75 3.17 -19.29
CA ALA A 79 -6.68 3.98 -18.48
C ALA A 79 -6.05 4.46 -17.16
N ARG A 80 -4.73 4.68 -17.15
CA ARG A 80 -3.97 5.00 -15.93
C ARG A 80 -4.41 6.29 -15.23
N ARG A 81 -4.87 7.30 -15.98
CA ARG A 81 -5.32 8.57 -15.40
C ARG A 81 -6.66 8.41 -14.69
N GLU A 82 -7.60 7.75 -15.36
CA GLU A 82 -8.92 7.45 -14.81
C GLU A 82 -8.83 6.53 -13.60
N LEU A 83 -7.98 5.49 -13.66
CA LEU A 83 -7.72 4.61 -12.53
C LEU A 83 -7.03 5.36 -11.38
N TYR A 84 -6.08 6.25 -11.69
CA TYR A 84 -5.42 7.05 -10.68
C TYR A 84 -6.42 7.92 -9.90
N ASP A 85 -7.34 8.58 -10.60
CA ASP A 85 -8.37 9.42 -9.97
C ASP A 85 -9.23 8.65 -8.97
N LEU A 86 -9.52 7.37 -9.25
CA LEU A 86 -10.24 6.48 -8.32
C LEU A 86 -9.48 6.24 -7.01
N PHE A 87 -8.14 6.19 -7.07
CA PHE A 87 -7.29 5.88 -5.92
C PHE A 87 -6.65 7.13 -5.29
N ARG A 88 -6.72 8.27 -5.96
CA ARG A 88 -5.99 9.50 -5.61
C ARG A 88 -6.17 9.92 -4.16
N LYS A 89 -7.42 10.01 -3.70
CA LYS A 89 -7.74 10.41 -2.33
C LYS A 89 -7.08 9.50 -1.28
N ARG A 90 -7.00 8.19 -1.57
CA ARG A 90 -6.38 7.19 -0.69
C ARG A 90 -4.86 7.34 -0.66
N LEU A 91 -4.24 7.50 -1.83
CA LEU A 91 -2.80 7.72 -1.98
C LEU A 91 -2.35 8.99 -1.25
N LEU A 92 -3.06 10.10 -1.42
CA LEU A 92 -2.77 11.35 -0.72
C LEU A 92 -2.92 11.25 0.79
N LYS A 93 -3.94 10.51 1.26
CA LYS A 93 -4.11 10.23 2.69
C LYS A 93 -2.93 9.42 3.25
N MET A 94 -2.51 8.38 2.54
CA MET A 94 -1.38 7.55 2.94
C MET A 94 -0.11 8.42 3.02
N ARG A 95 0.19 9.20 1.97
CA ARG A 95 1.30 10.17 1.96
C ARG A 95 1.30 11.12 3.16
N ALA A 96 0.13 11.69 3.49
CA ALA A 96 -0.01 12.63 4.61
C ALA A 96 0.18 11.98 5.99
N THR A 97 0.17 10.65 6.08
CA THR A 97 0.30 9.89 7.32
C THR A 97 1.54 8.98 7.31
N SER A 98 2.50 9.28 6.44
CA SER A 98 3.76 8.53 6.26
C SER A 98 4.92 9.09 7.07
N GLU A 99 4.66 9.54 8.31
CA GLU A 99 5.72 9.86 9.27
C GLU A 99 6.21 8.57 9.96
N ILE A 100 6.67 7.61 9.13
CA ILE A 100 7.10 6.26 9.50
C ILE A 100 8.57 6.11 9.09
N GLY A 101 9.38 5.52 9.97
CA GLY A 101 10.82 5.37 9.77
C GLY A 101 11.22 4.33 8.71
N TRP A 102 12.49 3.91 8.75
CA TRP A 102 13.05 2.85 7.89
C TRP A 102 13.04 3.14 6.38
N GLY A 103 12.98 4.42 5.99
CA GLY A 103 12.83 4.82 4.58
C GLY A 103 11.47 4.49 3.97
N TYR A 104 10.59 3.79 4.70
CA TYR A 104 9.24 3.45 4.25
C TYR A 104 8.41 4.70 3.98
N GLY A 105 8.40 5.64 4.93
CA GLY A 105 7.63 6.87 4.80
C GLY A 105 8.05 7.71 3.59
N ASP A 106 9.36 7.80 3.35
CA ASP A 106 9.94 8.55 2.23
C ASP A 106 9.58 7.89 0.89
N GLU A 107 9.72 6.57 0.76
CA GLU A 107 9.37 5.84 -0.46
C GLU A 107 7.89 5.98 -0.82
N ILE A 108 6.99 5.94 0.17
CA ILE A 108 5.57 6.22 -0.03
C ILE A 108 5.36 7.65 -0.54
N LYS A 109 6.01 8.64 0.10
CA LYS A 109 5.87 10.06 -0.27
C LYS A 109 6.37 10.33 -1.68
N ASP A 110 7.50 9.76 -2.05
CA ASP A 110 8.12 9.94 -3.36
C ASP A 110 7.29 9.29 -4.46
N THR A 111 6.89 8.03 -4.28
CA THR A 111 6.05 7.33 -5.26
C THR A 111 4.70 8.02 -5.45
N VAL A 112 4.02 8.46 -4.38
CA VAL A 112 2.74 9.18 -4.50
C VAL A 112 2.93 10.52 -5.23
N SER A 113 4.02 11.24 -4.94
CA SER A 113 4.31 12.53 -5.58
C SER A 113 4.65 12.37 -7.06
N GLU A 114 5.35 11.31 -7.43
CA GLU A 114 5.61 10.94 -8.82
C GLU A 114 4.29 10.66 -9.57
N LEU A 115 3.38 9.88 -8.96
CA LEU A 115 2.08 9.58 -9.55
C LEU A 115 1.19 10.83 -9.70
N GLU A 116 1.14 11.70 -8.68
CA GLU A 116 0.39 12.98 -8.77
C GLU A 116 0.89 13.82 -9.95
N ARG A 117 2.22 14.00 -10.07
CA ARG A 117 2.83 14.79 -11.14
C ARG A 117 2.57 14.23 -12.53
N ASN A 118 2.59 12.91 -12.68
CA ASN A 118 2.57 12.27 -14.00
C ASN A 118 1.15 11.92 -14.49
N LEU A 119 0.19 11.72 -13.57
CA LEU A 119 -1.14 11.18 -13.91
C LEU A 119 -2.29 12.18 -13.69
N HIS A 120 -2.15 13.14 -12.77
CA HIS A 120 -3.16 14.17 -12.50
C HIS A 120 -2.71 15.58 -12.91
N GLY A 121 -1.41 15.78 -13.15
CA GLY A 121 -0.88 16.97 -13.82
C GLY A 121 -1.27 17.09 -15.28
#